data_AF-A0A1W1BL90-F1
#
_entry.id   AF-A0A1W1BL90-F1
#
_cell.length_a   1.000
_cell.length_b   1.000
_cell.length_c   1.000
_cell.angle_alpha   90.00
_cell.angle_beta   90.00
_cell.angle_gamma   90.00
#
_symmetry.space_group_name_H-M   'P 1'
#
loop_
_entity.id
_entity.type
_entity.pdbx_description
1 polymer ?
#
loop_
_entity_poly.entity_id
_entity_poly.type
_entity_poly.pdbx_seq_one_letter_code
_entity_poly.pdbx_strand_id
1 'polypeptide(L)'
;MGYDHLLFVLALVLFIQNRKSLFYTITAFTIAHSLTLILASLDLIFVSSIVVESLIALSIVFVAAEIVYDSRGKFYLAKKYPWLIASFFGLIHGLGFASVLKEIGLAPNDIVPSLLFFNLGVEIGQLLFITILLVLFFLIERFLRLSLNRYRIFLAYIIGSVAFFWFLERILEV
;
A
#
# COMPACT_ATOMS: atom_id res chain seq x y z
N MET A 1 2.25 0.37 -10.77
CA MET A 1 3.11 0.51 -9.57
C MET A 1 2.73 1.70 -8.68
N GLY A 2 2.99 2.96 -9.08
CA GLY A 2 2.80 4.13 -8.19
C GLY A 2 1.35 4.33 -7.72
N TYR A 3 0.38 4.16 -8.62
CA TYR A 3 -1.04 4.27 -8.28
C TYR A 3 -1.52 3.14 -7.36
N ASP A 4 -1.01 1.91 -7.53
CA ASP A 4 -1.33 0.77 -6.64
C ASP A 4 -0.93 1.08 -5.20
N HIS A 5 0.27 1.62 -5.03
CA HIS A 5 0.78 1.95 -3.70
C HIS A 5 -0.05 3.05 -3.02
N LEU A 6 -0.41 4.11 -3.74
CA LEU A 6 -1.30 5.16 -3.21
C LEU A 6 -2.70 4.62 -2.88
N LEU A 7 -3.25 3.75 -3.73
CA LEU A 7 -4.55 3.12 -3.49
C LEU A 7 -4.53 2.20 -2.27
N PHE A 8 -3.44 1.46 -2.08
CA PHE A 8 -3.20 0.64 -0.88
C PHE A 8 -3.13 1.49 0.39
N VAL A 9 -2.36 2.60 0.36
CA VAL A 9 -2.28 3.53 1.49
C VAL A 9 -3.65 4.15 1.80
N LEU A 10 -4.41 4.55 0.78
CA LEU A 10 -5.79 5.01 0.96
C LEU A 10 -6.66 3.93 1.63
N ALA A 11 -6.57 2.68 1.19
CA ALA A 11 -7.30 1.57 1.80
C ALA A 11 -6.90 1.38 3.28
N LEU A 12 -5.61 1.46 3.62
CA LEU A 12 -5.13 1.40 5.01
C LEU A 12 -5.66 2.57 5.87
N VAL A 13 -5.69 3.78 5.34
CA VAL A 13 -6.24 4.96 6.04
C VAL A 13 -7.74 4.77 6.31
N LEU A 14 -8.49 4.19 5.37
CA LEU A 14 -9.91 3.87 5.57
C LEU A 14 -10.12 2.72 6.57
N PHE A 15 -9.21 1.74 6.59
CA PHE A 15 -9.29 0.59 7.49
C PHE A 15 -8.93 0.96 8.94
N ILE A 16 -7.84 1.71 9.14
CA ILE A 16 -7.27 1.98 10.47
C ILE A 16 -7.70 3.36 10.97
N GLN A 17 -8.72 3.40 11.82
CA GLN A 17 -9.27 4.65 12.35
C GLN A 17 -8.39 5.30 13.44
N ASN A 18 -7.53 4.53 14.12
CA ASN A 18 -6.67 5.04 15.19
C ASN A 18 -5.37 5.62 14.62
N ARG A 19 -5.12 6.93 14.81
CA ARG A 19 -3.94 7.63 14.29
C ARG A 19 -2.59 7.02 14.73
N LYS A 20 -2.47 6.59 15.99
CA LYS A 20 -1.24 5.97 16.49
C LYS A 20 -1.02 4.61 15.81
N SER A 21 -2.07 3.79 15.75
CA SER A 21 -2.01 2.49 15.08
C SER A 21 -1.70 2.64 13.59
N LEU A 22 -2.28 3.64 12.92
CA LEU A 22 -2.01 3.95 11.52
C LEU A 22 -0.53 4.30 11.33
N PHE A 23 0.01 5.22 12.13
CA PHE A 23 1.43 5.60 12.07
C PHE A 23 2.37 4.39 12.19
N TYR A 24 2.20 3.56 13.24
CA TYR A 24 3.04 2.36 13.39
C TYR A 24 2.88 1.37 12.24
N THR A 25 1.67 1.24 11.70
CA THR A 25 1.39 0.33 10.57
C THR A 25 2.11 0.80 9.30
N ILE A 26 2.09 2.11 9.03
CA ILE A 26 2.80 2.75 7.93
C ILE A 26 4.31 2.57 8.08
N THR A 27 4.87 2.86 9.26
CA THR A 27 6.30 2.68 9.49
C THR A 27 6.71 1.21 9.30
N ALA A 28 5.91 0.28 9.80
CA ALA A 28 6.16 -1.15 9.65
C ALA A 28 6.08 -1.62 8.18
N PHE A 29 5.19 -1.03 7.39
CA PHE A 29 5.14 -1.21 5.94
C PHE A 29 6.42 -0.69 5.27
N THR A 30 6.81 0.56 5.56
CA THR A 30 7.97 1.21 4.92
C THR A 30 9.27 0.48 5.23
N ILE A 31 9.46 -0.01 6.46
CA ILE A 31 10.64 -0.80 6.83
C ILE A 31 10.69 -2.10 6.02
N ALA A 32 9.59 -2.86 5.96
CA ALA A 32 9.53 -4.12 5.23
C ALA A 32 9.71 -3.93 3.71
N HIS A 33 9.10 -2.87 3.18
CA HIS A 33 9.26 -2.43 1.81
C HIS A 33 10.72 -2.10 1.48
N SER A 34 11.37 -1.28 2.31
CA SER A 34 12.77 -0.90 2.11
C SER A 34 13.69 -2.12 2.11
N LEU A 35 13.44 -3.07 3.01
CA LEU A 35 14.22 -4.31 3.09
C LEU A 35 14.17 -5.10 1.77
N THR A 36 12.97 -5.38 1.26
CA THR A 36 12.81 -6.16 0.03
C THR A 36 13.26 -5.43 -1.22
N LEU A 37 13.07 -4.12 -1.27
CA LEU A 37 13.61 -3.27 -2.34
C LEU A 37 15.14 -3.37 -2.39
N ILE A 38 15.82 -3.26 -1.25
CA ILE A 38 17.28 -3.41 -1.17
C ILE A 38 17.70 -4.81 -1.64
N LEU A 39 17.06 -5.87 -1.12
CA LEU A 39 17.41 -7.24 -1.48
C LEU A 39 17.22 -7.51 -2.98
N ALA A 40 16.13 -7.05 -3.56
CA ALA A 40 15.86 -7.25 -4.99
C ALA A 40 16.74 -6.37 -5.89
N SER A 41 17.11 -5.16 -5.45
CA SER A 41 18.01 -4.26 -6.20
C SER A 41 19.46 -4.70 -6.15
N LEU A 42 19.86 -5.46 -5.13
CA LEU A 42 21.16 -6.11 -5.02
C LEU A 42 21.19 -7.50 -5.70
N ASP A 43 20.17 -7.84 -6.50
CA ASP A 43 20.10 -9.13 -7.20
C ASP A 43 20.11 -10.35 -6.25
N LEU A 44 19.70 -10.20 -4.99
CA LEU A 44 19.63 -11.31 -4.02
C LEU A 44 18.30 -12.07 -4.09
N ILE A 45 17.24 -11.43 -4.58
CA ILE A 45 15.90 -12.03 -4.74
C ILE A 45 15.38 -11.69 -6.13
N PHE A 46 14.88 -12.70 -6.83
CA PHE A 46 14.24 -12.56 -8.13
C PHE A 46 12.84 -13.16 -8.10
N VAL A 47 11.85 -12.33 -8.42
CA VAL A 47 10.46 -12.75 -8.59
C VAL A 47 9.93 -12.09 -9.86
N SER A 48 9.13 -12.81 -10.64
CA SER A 48 8.49 -12.28 -11.85
C SER A 48 7.64 -11.04 -11.53
N SER A 49 7.76 -9.98 -12.34
CA SER A 49 6.97 -8.75 -12.17
C SER A 49 5.47 -9.04 -12.21
N ILE A 50 5.04 -9.96 -13.10
CA ILE A 50 3.64 -10.40 -13.20
C ILE A 50 3.13 -10.92 -11.86
N VAL A 51 3.91 -11.77 -11.18
CA VAL A 51 3.53 -12.33 -9.87
C VAL A 51 3.49 -11.24 -8.81
N VAL A 52 4.51 -10.38 -8.75
CA VAL A 52 4.60 -9.31 -7.77
C VAL A 52 3.44 -8.31 -7.93
N GLU A 53 3.19 -7.84 -9.14
CA GLU A 53 2.13 -6.86 -9.43
C GLU A 53 0.73 -7.42 -9.19
N SER A 54 0.53 -8.71 -9.49
CA SER A 54 -0.71 -9.43 -9.18
C SER A 54 -0.92 -9.52 -7.66
N LEU A 55 0.14 -9.83 -6.90
CA LEU A 55 0.07 -9.88 -5.44
C LEU A 55 -0.16 -8.48 -4.81
N ILE A 56 0.41 -7.43 -5.40
CA ILE A 56 0.14 -6.04 -5.01
C ILE A 56 -1.35 -5.70 -5.24
N ALA A 57 -1.93 -6.07 -6.38
CA ALA A 57 -3.35 -5.87 -6.61
C ALA A 57 -4.22 -6.64 -5.58
N LEU A 58 -3.86 -7.90 -5.30
CA LEU A 58 -4.55 -8.70 -4.29
C LEU A 58 -4.42 -8.15 -2.88
N SER A 59 -3.31 -7.48 -2.52
CA SER A 59 -3.17 -6.85 -1.21
C SER A 59 -4.21 -5.74 -1.00
N ILE A 60 -4.51 -4.97 -2.06
CA ILE A 60 -5.53 -3.91 -2.03
C ILE A 60 -6.93 -4.52 -1.92
N VAL A 61 -7.21 -5.59 -2.70
CA VAL A 61 -8.48 -6.34 -2.60
C VAL A 61 -8.66 -6.88 -1.18
N PHE A 62 -7.60 -7.42 -0.57
CA PHE A 62 -7.63 -7.93 0.79
C PHE A 62 -7.99 -6.83 1.80
N VAL A 63 -7.32 -5.67 1.76
CA VAL A 63 -7.63 -4.56 2.69
C VAL A 63 -9.04 -4.04 2.46
N ALA A 64 -9.50 -3.94 1.21
CA ALA A 64 -10.87 -3.56 0.89
C ALA A 64 -11.89 -4.55 1.49
N ALA A 65 -11.63 -5.86 1.40
CA ALA A 65 -12.48 -6.87 2.01
C ALA A 65 -12.50 -6.77 3.54
N GLU A 66 -11.35 -6.53 4.18
CA GLU A 66 -11.24 -6.31 5.62
C GLU A 66 -12.06 -5.09 6.10
N ILE A 67 -12.13 -4.02 5.32
CA ILE A 67 -13.01 -2.86 5.62
C ILE A 67 -14.49 -3.29 5.63
N VAL A 68 -14.91 -4.10 4.66
CA VAL A 68 -16.28 -4.62 4.58
C VAL A 68 -16.56 -5.57 5.75
N TYR A 69 -15.63 -6.44 6.11
CA TYR A 69 -15.80 -7.37 7.24
C TYR A 69 -15.83 -6.67 8.60
N ASP A 70 -14.99 -5.66 8.82
CA ASP A 70 -14.99 -4.83 10.03
C ASP A 70 -16.36 -4.19 10.26
N SER A 71 -16.99 -3.69 9.19
CA SER A 71 -18.32 -3.09 9.27
C SER A 71 -19.44 -4.05 9.67
N ARG A 72 -19.23 -5.36 9.49
CA ARG A 72 -20.20 -6.43 9.84
C ARG A 72 -19.94 -7.01 11.25
N GLY A 73 -19.03 -6.41 12.02
CA GLY A 73 -18.70 -6.88 13.37
C GLY A 73 -17.93 -8.20 13.41
N LYS A 74 -17.35 -8.63 12.28
CA LYS A 74 -16.52 -9.83 12.22
C LYS A 74 -15.08 -9.47 12.62
N PHE A 75 -14.54 -10.19 13.61
CA PHE A 75 -13.17 -9.99 14.10
C PHE A 75 -12.19 -10.82 13.28
N TYR A 76 -11.19 -10.17 12.67
CA TYR A 76 -10.08 -10.84 11.98
C TYR A 76 -8.72 -10.28 12.44
N LEU A 77 -7.67 -11.09 12.23
CA LEU A 77 -6.27 -10.83 12.61
C LEU A 77 -5.77 -9.44 12.18
N ALA A 78 -6.21 -8.93 11.02
CA ALA A 78 -5.76 -7.65 10.49
C ALA A 78 -6.20 -6.46 11.36
N LYS A 79 -7.32 -6.55 12.08
CA LYS A 79 -7.73 -5.52 13.04
C LYS A 79 -6.90 -5.55 14.32
N LYS A 80 -6.48 -6.76 14.75
CA LYS A 80 -5.71 -6.95 15.99
C LYS A 80 -4.22 -6.60 15.79
N TYR A 81 -3.67 -6.92 14.62
CA TYR A 81 -2.26 -6.71 14.28
C TYR A 81 -2.11 -6.10 12.88
N PRO A 82 -2.61 -4.87 12.65
CA PRO A 82 -2.56 -4.23 11.34
C PRO A 82 -1.13 -4.02 10.83
N TRP A 83 -0.19 -3.76 11.75
CA TRP A 83 1.24 -3.60 11.44
C TRP A 83 1.85 -4.86 10.83
N LEU A 84 1.44 -6.06 11.27
CA LEU A 84 1.99 -7.32 10.77
C LEU A 84 1.52 -7.58 9.34
N ILE A 85 0.24 -7.33 9.07
CA ILE A 85 -0.34 -7.42 7.72
C ILE A 85 0.31 -6.40 6.78
N ALA A 86 0.46 -5.16 7.23
CA ALA A 86 1.11 -4.13 6.43
C ALA A 86 2.60 -4.41 6.20
N SER A 87 3.33 -4.97 7.17
CA SER A 87 4.70 -5.43 6.94
C SER A 87 4.75 -6.53 5.87
N PHE A 88 3.86 -7.52 5.94
CA PHE A 88 3.79 -8.58 4.92
C PHE A 88 3.56 -8.01 3.51
N PHE A 89 2.60 -7.09 3.36
CA PHE A 89 2.38 -6.43 2.08
C PHE A 89 3.52 -5.48 1.69
N GLY A 90 4.17 -4.83 2.66
CA GLY A 90 5.38 -4.04 2.44
C GLY A 90 6.48 -4.85 1.75
N LEU A 91 6.73 -6.08 2.22
CA LEU A 91 7.68 -6.99 1.57
C LEU A 91 7.35 -7.23 0.09
N ILE A 92 6.07 -7.41 -0.24
CA ILE A 92 5.65 -7.65 -1.62
C ILE A 92 5.79 -6.38 -2.47
N HIS A 93 5.38 -5.23 -1.94
CA HIS A 93 5.44 -3.96 -2.66
C HIS A 93 6.88 -3.54 -2.96
N GLY A 94 7.85 -3.80 -2.06
CA GLY A 94 9.26 -3.47 -2.29
C GLY A 94 9.87 -4.21 -3.48
N LEU A 95 9.41 -5.44 -3.74
CA LEU A 95 9.81 -6.19 -4.94
C LEU A 95 9.32 -5.52 -6.24
N GLY A 96 8.14 -4.88 -6.20
CA GLY A 96 7.53 -4.25 -7.38
C GLY A 96 8.24 -2.96 -7.80
N PHE A 97 8.85 -2.24 -6.87
CA PHE A 97 9.66 -1.07 -7.21
C PHE A 97 11.08 -1.45 -7.65
N ALA A 98 11.59 -2.60 -7.22
CA ALA A 98 12.90 -3.08 -7.63
C ALA A 98 12.96 -3.40 -9.14
N SER A 99 11.88 -3.92 -9.73
CA SER A 99 11.81 -4.14 -11.18
C SER A 99 11.94 -2.83 -11.95
N VAL A 100 11.23 -1.77 -11.51
CA VAL A 100 11.32 -0.44 -12.09
C VAL A 100 12.74 0.16 -11.95
N LEU A 101 13.37 0.03 -10.78
CA LEU A 101 14.75 0.52 -10.58
C LEU A 101 15.76 -0.19 -11.50
N LYS A 102 15.57 -1.49 -11.77
CA LYS A 102 16.41 -2.25 -12.69
C LYS A 102 16.24 -1.80 -14.14
N GLU A 103 15.01 -1.50 -14.56
CA GLU A 103 14.74 -0.98 -15.91
C GLU A 103 15.41 0.38 -16.17
N ILE A 104 15.62 1.19 -15.13
CA ILE A 104 16.32 2.48 -15.22
C ILE A 104 17.83 2.31 -15.52
N GLY A 105 18.40 1.11 -15.29
CA GLY A 105 19.78 0.79 -15.69
C GLY A 105 20.86 1.53 -14.89
N LEU A 106 20.67 1.68 -13.57
CA LEU A 106 21.62 2.37 -12.70
C LEU A 106 23.02 1.74 -12.71
N ALA A 107 24.07 2.58 -12.69
CA ALA A 107 25.43 2.10 -12.51
C ALA A 107 25.59 1.48 -11.11
N PRO A 108 26.45 0.45 -10.93
CA PRO A 108 26.60 -0.24 -9.64
C PRO A 108 26.92 0.68 -8.45
N ASN A 109 27.71 1.74 -8.69
CA ASN A 109 28.11 2.70 -7.67
C ASN A 109 26.95 3.62 -7.22
N ASP A 110 25.92 3.76 -8.04
CA ASP A 110 24.78 4.65 -7.77
C ASP A 110 23.62 3.92 -7.08
N ILE A 111 23.63 2.58 -7.01
CA ILE A 111 22.54 1.78 -6.43
C ILE A 111 22.23 2.21 -4.99
N VAL A 112 23.24 2.30 -4.13
CA VAL A 112 23.06 2.64 -2.70
C VAL A 112 22.49 4.06 -2.50
N PRO A 113 23.07 5.14 -3.07
CA PRO A 113 22.49 6.47 -2.94
C PRO A 113 21.09 6.56 -3.58
N SER A 114 20.87 5.91 -4.73
CA SER A 114 19.54 5.86 -5.36
C SER A 114 18.51 5.19 -4.47
N LEU A 115 18.83 4.06 -3.83
CA LEU A 115 17.95 3.38 -2.88
C LEU A 115 17.63 4.23 -1.66
N LEU A 116 18.62 4.97 -1.14
CA LEU A 116 18.42 5.87 -0.01
C LEU A 116 17.47 7.01 -0.36
N PHE A 117 17.72 7.72 -1.47
CA PHE A 117 16.86 8.82 -1.91
C PHE A 117 15.47 8.34 -2.34
N PHE A 118 15.38 7.16 -2.94
CA PHE A 118 14.11 6.55 -3.28
C PHE A 118 13.27 6.25 -2.03
N ASN A 119 13.84 5.59 -1.02
CA ASN A 119 13.12 5.29 0.23
C ASN A 119 12.70 6.56 0.97
N LEU A 120 13.57 7.57 1.06
CA LEU A 120 13.21 8.86 1.65
C LEU A 120 12.07 9.54 0.86
N GLY A 121 12.13 9.50 -0.48
CA GLY A 121 11.07 10.01 -1.33
C GLY A 121 9.73 9.30 -1.11
N VAL A 122 9.74 7.97 -1.00
CA VAL A 122 8.55 7.15 -0.70
C VAL A 122 7.98 7.50 0.68
N GLU A 123 8.81 7.58 1.71
CA GLU A 123 8.35 7.89 3.06
C GLU A 123 7.74 9.30 3.16
N ILE A 124 8.42 10.31 2.59
CA ILE A 124 7.92 11.69 2.53
C ILE A 124 6.62 11.76 1.71
N GLY A 125 6.59 11.13 0.54
CA GLY A 125 5.42 11.09 -0.33
C GLY A 125 4.22 10.43 0.35
N GLN A 126 4.44 9.31 1.03
CA GLN A 126 3.42 8.59 1.78
C GLN A 126 2.88 9.44 2.94
N LEU A 127 3.74 10.06 3.76
CA LEU A 127 3.32 10.93 4.86
C LEU A 127 2.55 12.16 4.39
N LEU A 128 2.99 12.79 3.29
CA LEU A 128 2.28 13.90 2.66
C LEU A 128 0.90 13.45 2.17
N PHE A 129 0.83 12.33 1.45
CA PHE A 129 -0.42 11.79 0.93
C PHE A 129 -1.42 11.48 2.04
N ILE A 130 -0.98 10.82 3.12
CA ILE A 130 -1.82 10.53 4.28
C ILE A 130 -2.29 11.82 4.94
N THR A 131 -1.41 12.81 5.09
CA THR A 131 -1.78 14.11 5.68
C THR A 131 -2.86 14.79 4.85
N ILE A 132 -2.70 14.81 3.53
CA ILE A 132 -3.69 15.35 2.59
C ILE A 132 -5.03 14.61 2.74
N LEU A 133 -5.01 13.27 2.75
CA LEU A 133 -6.23 12.47 2.93
C LEU A 133 -6.93 12.78 4.26
N LEU A 134 -6.19 12.83 5.37
CA LEU A 134 -6.76 13.13 6.69
C LEU A 134 -7.35 14.54 6.75
N VAL A 135 -6.71 15.53 6.11
CA VAL A 135 -7.23 16.90 6.02
C VAL A 135 -8.49 16.94 5.16
N LEU A 136 -8.49 16.31 3.98
CA LEU A 136 -9.66 16.23 3.11
C LEU A 136 -10.84 15.58 3.83
N PHE A 137 -10.58 14.48 4.52
CA PHE A 137 -11.57 13.77 5.30
C PHE A 137 -12.15 14.65 6.42
N PHE A 138 -11.30 15.35 7.16
CA PHE A 138 -11.74 16.31 8.16
C PHE A 138 -12.60 17.44 7.57
N LEU A 139 -12.21 18.00 6.43
CA LEU A 139 -12.96 19.07 5.76
C LEU A 139 -14.32 18.58 5.24
N ILE A 140 -14.38 17.40 4.64
CA ILE A 140 -15.61 16.78 4.17
C ILE A 140 -16.60 16.58 5.32
N GLU A 141 -16.13 16.01 6.43
CA GLU A 141 -16.99 15.78 7.60
C GLU A 141 -17.46 17.10 8.23
N ARG A 142 -16.57 18.10 8.31
CA ARG A 142 -16.86 19.41 8.91
C ARG A 142 -17.83 20.26 8.07
N PHE A 143 -17.63 20.31 6.77
CA PHE A 143 -18.34 21.25 5.89
C PHE A 143 -19.49 20.61 5.12
N LEU A 144 -19.35 19.37 4.64
CA LEU A 144 -20.40 18.68 3.89
C LEU A 144 -21.32 17.86 4.80
N ARG A 145 -20.99 17.72 6.09
CA ARG A 145 -21.73 16.90 7.07
C ARG A 145 -21.93 15.45 6.62
N LEU A 146 -21.06 14.98 5.72
CA LEU A 146 -21.04 13.59 5.26
C LEU A 146 -20.18 12.79 6.23
N SER A 147 -20.75 11.76 6.84
CA SER A 147 -19.99 10.83 7.67
C SER A 147 -19.18 9.89 6.80
N LEU A 148 -17.85 9.93 6.86
CA LEU A 148 -17.02 9.00 6.08
C LEU A 148 -17.26 7.56 6.50
N ASN A 149 -17.54 7.33 7.78
CA ASN A 149 -17.86 6.00 8.27
C ASN A 149 -19.10 5.40 7.58
N ARG A 150 -20.07 6.24 7.16
CA ARG A 150 -21.25 5.82 6.37
C ARG A 150 -20.86 5.39 4.95
N TYR A 151 -19.92 6.07 4.32
CA TYR A 151 -19.49 5.79 2.94
C TYR A 151 -18.29 4.85 2.84
N ARG A 152 -17.67 4.48 3.97
CA ARG A 152 -16.46 3.64 4.04
C ARG A 152 -16.62 2.31 3.30
N ILE A 153 -17.77 1.65 3.44
CA ILE A 153 -18.08 0.38 2.74
C ILE A 153 -18.19 0.61 1.23
N PHE A 154 -18.84 1.70 0.81
CA PHE A 154 -18.98 2.04 -0.60
C PHE A 154 -17.61 2.31 -1.25
N LEU A 155 -16.75 3.08 -0.58
CA LEU A 155 -15.38 3.31 -1.01
C LEU A 155 -14.57 2.00 -1.07
N ALA A 156 -14.74 1.10 -0.09
CA ALA A 156 -14.09 -0.19 -0.10
C ALA A 156 -14.50 -1.05 -1.32
N TYR A 157 -15.78 -1.05 -1.70
CA TYR A 157 -16.19 -1.75 -2.93
C TYR A 157 -15.55 -1.13 -4.18
N ILE A 158 -15.50 0.20 -4.29
CA ILE A 158 -14.84 0.86 -5.44
C ILE A 158 -13.36 0.46 -5.50
N ILE A 159 -12.64 0.61 -4.38
CA ILE A 159 -11.21 0.29 -4.28
C ILE A 159 -10.97 -1.18 -4.61
N GLY A 160 -11.76 -2.08 -4.01
CA GLY A 160 -11.66 -3.52 -4.23
C GLY A 160 -11.97 -3.92 -5.67
N SER A 161 -12.98 -3.31 -6.31
CA SER A 161 -13.31 -3.58 -7.71
C SER A 161 -12.22 -3.11 -8.67
N VAL A 162 -11.67 -1.91 -8.47
CA VAL A 162 -10.55 -1.40 -9.28
C VAL A 162 -9.32 -2.29 -9.11
N ALA A 163 -8.97 -2.64 -7.87
CA ALA A 163 -7.83 -3.51 -7.60
C ALA A 163 -8.03 -4.92 -8.16
N PHE A 164 -9.24 -5.47 -8.10
CA PHE A 164 -9.53 -6.79 -8.67
C PHE A 164 -9.48 -6.77 -10.20
N PHE A 165 -9.91 -5.68 -10.83
CA PHE A 165 -9.72 -5.47 -12.25
C PHE A 165 -8.22 -5.48 -12.62
N TRP A 166 -7.38 -4.72 -11.91
CA TRP A 166 -5.92 -4.73 -12.14
C TRP A 166 -5.29 -6.10 -11.90
N PHE A 167 -5.78 -6.86 -10.91
CA PHE A 167 -5.33 -8.23 -10.70
C PHE A 167 -5.61 -9.12 -11.92
N LEU A 168 -6.84 -9.05 -12.46
CA LEU A 168 -7.22 -9.82 -13.65
C LEU A 168 -6.45 -9.39 -14.89
N GLU A 169 -6.25 -8.08 -15.09
CA GLU A 169 -5.44 -7.54 -16.17
C GLU A 169 -4.03 -8.15 -16.14
N ARG A 170 -3.34 -8.07 -15.01
CA ARG A 170 -1.95 -8.55 -14.87
C ARG A 170 -1.80 -10.07 -15.00
N ILE A 171 -2.77 -10.85 -14.51
CA ILE A 171 -2.68 -12.31 -14.58
C ILE A 171 -3.04 -12.85 -15.98
N LEU A 172 -3.82 -12.08 -16.76
CA LEU A 172 -4.26 -12.47 -18.10
C LEU A 172 -3.37 -11.90 -19.22
N GLU A 173 -2.59 -10.86 -18.95
CA GLU A 173 -1.55 -10.31 -19.84
C GLU A 173 -0.31 -11.22 -19.96
N VAL A 174 -0.51 -12.54 -20.08
CA VAL A 174 0.56 -13.54 -20.31
C VAL A 174 1.21 -13.35 -21.68
#